data_AF-A0A953XJM5-F1
#
_entry.id   AF-A0A953XJM5-F1
#
_cell.length_a   1.000
_cell.length_b   1.000
_cell.length_c   1.000
_cell.angle_alpha   90.00
_cell.angle_beta   90.00
_cell.angle_gamma   90.00
#
_symmetry.space_group_name_H-M   'P 1'
#
loop_
_entity.id
_entity.type
_entity.pdbx_description
1 polymer ?
#
loop_
_entity_poly.entity_id
_entity_poly.type
_entity_poly.pdbx_seq_one_letter_code
_entity_poly.pdbx_strand_id
1 'polypeptide(L)' 'MSTDAKDTETRSSLDDIIDLYKKDIDRTLIRETLKLSVEERLVRMMNFMRDLEELRQGKS' A
#
# COMPACT_ATOMS: atom_id res chain seq x y z
N MET A 1 12.62 -5.78 37.34
CA MET A 1 13.46 -5.66 36.13
C MET A 1 12.51 -5.35 34.98
N SER A 2 12.27 -4.07 34.71
CA SER A 2 11.36 -3.63 33.64
C SER A 2 12.16 -3.19 32.43
N THR A 3 12.18 -4.02 31.39
CA THR A 3 12.61 -3.62 30.04
C THR A 3 11.38 -3.17 29.27
N ASP A 4 10.93 -1.94 29.54
CA ASP A 4 9.82 -1.28 28.83
C ASP A 4 10.23 0.11 28.34
N ALA A 5 11.42 0.17 27.72
CA ALA A 5 11.87 1.34 26.98
C ALA A 5 12.31 0.87 25.59
N LYS A 6 11.35 0.33 24.81
CA LYS A 6 11.57 0.22 23.37
C LYS A 6 11.56 1.63 22.80
N ASP A 7 12.75 2.12 22.54
CA ASP A 7 13.08 3.02 21.43
C ASP A 7 12.19 4.25 21.33
N THR A 8 12.58 5.30 22.06
CA THR A 8 12.34 6.67 21.60
C THR A 8 13.26 6.89 20.39
N GLU A 9 12.93 6.26 19.27
CA GLU A 9 13.71 6.36 18.03
C GLU A 9 13.67 7.82 17.58
N THR A 10 14.79 8.51 17.74
CA THR A 10 14.92 9.89 17.33
C THR A 10 14.85 9.91 15.81
N ARG A 11 13.79 10.55 15.28
CA ARG A 11 13.54 10.68 13.83
C ARG A 11 14.82 11.10 13.11
N SER A 12 15.22 10.31 12.12
CA SER A 12 16.44 10.49 11.34
C SER A 12 16.18 11.38 10.12
N SER A 13 17.24 12.00 9.57
CA SER A 13 17.18 12.66 8.26
C SER A 13 16.75 11.72 7.13
N LEU A 14 16.90 10.40 7.32
CA LEU A 14 16.38 9.39 6.40
C LEU A 14 14.85 9.35 6.38
N ASP A 15 14.19 9.55 7.51
CA ASP A 15 12.71 9.54 7.58
C ASP A 15 12.12 10.70 6.77
N ASP A 16 12.78 11.85 6.78
CA ASP A 16 12.37 13.03 6.01
C ASP A 16 12.53 12.80 4.50
N ILE A 17 13.61 12.15 4.08
CA ILE A 17 13.81 11.75 2.67
C ILE A 17 12.74 10.73 2.26
N ILE A 18 12.46 9.75 3.12
CA ILE A 18 11.43 8.75 2.87
C ILE A 18 10.05 9.39 2.72
N ASP A 19 9.71 10.35 3.59
CA ASP A 19 8.44 11.06 3.52
C ASP A 19 8.34 11.94 2.26
N LEU A 20 9.43 12.58 1.85
CA LEU A 20 9.50 13.33 0.60
C LEU A 20 9.16 12.45 -0.61
N TYR A 21 9.68 11.22 -0.67
CA TYR A 21 9.35 10.29 -1.76
C TYR A 21 7.94 9.71 -1.66
N LYS A 22 7.41 9.55 -0.44
CA LYS A 22 6.06 9.01 -0.22
C LYS A 22 4.94 10.01 -0.51
N LYS A 23 5.23 11.32 -0.50
CA LYS A 23 4.20 12.37 -0.48
C LYS A 23 3.23 12.31 -1.66
N ASP A 24 3.71 11.93 -2.84
CA ASP A 24 2.92 11.90 -4.08
C ASP A 24 2.45 10.49 -4.46
N ILE A 25 2.67 9.50 -3.59
CA ILE A 25 2.25 8.12 -3.82
C ILE A 25 0.90 7.88 -3.17
N ASP A 26 -0.14 7.67 -3.99
CA ASP A 26 -1.42 7.17 -3.47
C ASP A 26 -1.28 5.71 -3.02
N ARG A 27 -1.31 5.52 -1.69
CA ARG A 27 -1.23 4.21 -1.03
C ARG A 27 -2.60 3.65 -0.65
N THR A 28 -3.69 4.30 -1.04
CA THR A 28 -5.06 3.92 -0.66
C THR A 28 -5.36 2.49 -1.13
N LEU A 29 -5.10 2.18 -2.40
CA LEU A 29 -5.36 0.84 -2.94
C LEU A 29 -4.56 -0.26 -2.21
N ILE A 30 -3.30 0.01 -1.87
CA ILE A 30 -2.45 -0.93 -1.13
C ILE A 30 -3.05 -1.18 0.25
N ARG A 31 -3.41 -0.12 0.99
CA ARG A 31 -4.00 -0.24 2.33
C ARG A 31 -5.33 -0.98 2.32
N GLU A 32 -6.22 -0.67 1.37
CA GLU A 32 -7.50 -1.36 1.25
C GLU A 32 -7.33 -2.83 0.87
N THR A 33 -6.33 -3.17 0.05
CA THR A 33 -6.06 -4.56 -0.34
C THR A 33 -5.48 -5.38 0.82
N LEU A 34 -4.69 -4.75 1.70
CA LEU A 34 -4.12 -5.42 2.88
C LEU A 34 -5.15 -5.74 3.98
N LYS A 35 -6.35 -5.15 3.93
CA LYS A 35 -7.46 -5.48 4.84
C LYS A 35 -8.19 -6.77 4.46
N LEU A 36 -8.03 -7.23 3.22
CA LEU A 36 -8.73 -8.39 2.66
C LEU A 36 -8.01 -9.71 2.99
N SER A 37 -8.75 -10.82 2.99
CA SER A 37 -8.15 -12.16 3.02
C SER A 37 -7.33 -12.42 1.76
N VAL A 38 -6.50 -13.47 1.79
CA VAL A 38 -5.69 -13.85 0.62
C VAL A 38 -6.58 -14.17 -0.59
N GLU A 39 -7.67 -14.91 -0.38
CA GLU A 39 -8.63 -15.27 -1.42
C GLU A 39 -9.31 -14.03 -2.01
N GLU A 40 -9.76 -13.12 -1.16
CA GLU A 40 -10.38 -11.85 -1.57
C GLU A 40 -9.42 -10.99 -2.39
N ARG A 41 -8.13 -10.93 -2.01
CA ARG A 41 -7.10 -10.23 -2.78
C ARG A 41 -6.90 -10.81 -4.17
N LEU A 42 -6.92 -12.14 -4.30
CA LEU A 42 -6.78 -12.82 -5.58
C LEU A 42 -7.99 -12.54 -6.48
N VAL A 43 -9.22 -12.62 -5.95
CA VAL A 43 -10.44 -12.29 -6.71
C VAL A 43 -10.43 -10.84 -7.16
N ARG A 44 -10.08 -9.90 -6.27
CA ARG A 44 -9.99 -8.48 -6.61
C ARG A 44 -8.97 -8.20 -7.71
N MET A 45 -7.81 -8.86 -7.67
CA MET A 45 -6.78 -8.74 -8.71
C MET A 45 -7.27 -9.27 -10.07
N MET A 46 -7.94 -10.42 -10.10
CA MET A 46 -8.48 -10.97 -11.35
C MET A 46 -9.51 -10.03 -12.00
N ASN A 47 -10.39 -9.43 -11.19
CA ASN A 47 -11.37 -8.45 -11.68
C ASN A 47 -10.66 -7.21 -12.22
N PHE A 48 -9.70 -6.66 -11.47
CA PHE A 48 -8.91 -5.51 -11.92
C PHE A 48 -8.20 -5.76 -13.25
N MET A 49 -7.61 -6.95 -13.45
CA MET A 49 -6.97 -7.31 -14.72
C MET A 49 -7.97 -7.42 -15.87
N ARG A 50 -9.20 -7.87 -15.61
CA ARG A 50 -10.28 -7.88 -16.62
C ARG A 50 -10.67 -6.46 -17.00
N ASP A 51 -10.87 -5.59 -16.02
CA ASP A 51 -11.25 -4.19 -16.25
C ASP A 51 -10.17 -3.46 -17.07
N LEU A 52 -8.89 -3.69 -16.75
CA LEU A 52 -7.77 -3.16 -17.53
C LEU A 52 -7.76 -3.66 -18.98
N GLU A 53 -8.11 -4.92 -19.20
CA GLU A 53 -8.20 -5.47 -20.55
C GLU A 53 -9.33 -4.78 -21.33
N GLU A 54 -10.49 -4.57 -20.71
CA GLU A 54 -11.62 -3.87 -21.35
C GLU A 54 -11.25 -2.43 -21.74
N LEU A 55 -10.60 -1.70 -20.82
CA LEU A 55 -10.08 -0.36 -21.10
C LEU A 55 -9.06 -0.37 -22.25
N ARG A 56 -8.16 -1.35 -22.29
CA ARG A 56 -7.18 -1.51 -23.37
C ARG A 56 -7.86 -1.75 -24.72
N GLN A 57 -8.96 -2.49 -24.73
CA GLN A 57 -9.75 -2.76 -25.93
C GLN A 57 -10.66 -1.59 -26.34
N GLY A 58 -10.63 -0.46 -25.61
CA GLY A 58 -11.46 0.71 -25.88
C GLY A 58 -12.95 0.45 -25.64
N LYS A 59 -13.28 -0.57 -24.85
CA LYS A 59 -14.65 -0.85 -24.43
C LYS A 59 -14.86 -0.08 -23.13
N SER A 60 -15.66 1.00 -23.21
CA SER A 60 -16.05 1.83 -22.07
C SER A 60 -17.56 1.86 -21.92
#